data_AF-A0A6J2XF19-F1
#
_entry.id   AF-A0A6J2XF19-F1
#
_cell.length_a   1.000
_cell.length_b   1.000
_cell.length_c   1.000
_cell.angle_alpha   90.00
_cell.angle_beta   90.00
_cell.angle_gamma   90.00
#
_symmetry.space_group_name_H-M   'P 1'
#
loop_
_entity.id
_entity.type
_entity.pdbx_description
1 polymer ?
#
loop_
_entity_poly.entity_id
_entity_poly.type
_entity_poly.pdbx_seq_one_letter_code
_entity_poly.pdbx_strand_id
1 'polypeptide(L)'
;MKLVIAFMVSMIAVALATSPPHPCQCWPDWTPVQDGDGHICEKGDKRFQCNVDVPPTCICKENGKDVVLPSGEINCVQIDHTKYDKRDCETTPEWEAWFSKYPNYRLYD
;
A
#
# COMPACT_ATOMS: atom_id res chain seq x y z
N MET A 1 12.26 -35.70 55.94
CA MET A 1 12.89 -34.37 55.75
C MET A 1 13.33 -34.24 54.31
N LYS A 2 12.83 -33.19 53.62
CA LYS A 2 13.39 -32.57 52.40
C LYS A 2 13.34 -33.45 51.14
N LEU A 3 12.28 -33.48 50.33
CA LEU A 3 11.74 -32.35 49.53
C LEU A 3 12.88 -31.50 48.96
N VAL A 4 13.46 -31.97 47.85
CA VAL A 4 14.36 -31.23 46.95
C VAL A 4 13.53 -31.02 45.67
N ILE A 5 12.63 -30.02 45.64
CA ILE A 5 12.85 -28.70 45.03
C ILE A 5 13.50 -28.89 43.65
N ALA A 6 12.73 -29.27 42.62
CA ALA A 6 11.91 -28.36 41.81
C ALA A 6 12.64 -27.06 41.48
N PHE A 7 13.57 -27.06 40.52
CA PHE A 7 14.02 -25.84 39.80
C PHE A 7 14.83 -26.20 38.53
N MET A 8 14.18 -26.87 37.58
CA MET A 8 14.56 -26.75 36.15
C MET A 8 13.39 -26.10 35.41
N VAL A 9 12.98 -24.95 35.92
CA VAL A 9 12.01 -24.08 35.27
C VAL A 9 12.76 -23.30 34.21
N SER A 10 12.46 -23.64 32.96
CA SER A 10 12.17 -22.68 31.90
C SER A 10 13.26 -21.64 31.60
N MET A 11 14.26 -22.06 30.84
CA MET A 11 14.93 -21.16 29.89
C MET A 11 14.46 -21.47 28.48
N ILE A 12 13.14 -21.37 28.25
CA ILE A 12 12.64 -21.16 26.88
C ILE A 12 12.88 -19.68 26.60
N ALA A 13 14.06 -19.38 26.09
CA ALA A 13 14.34 -18.08 25.51
C ALA A 13 13.35 -17.89 24.36
N VAL A 14 12.37 -17.02 24.57
CA VAL A 14 11.50 -16.53 23.50
C VAL A 14 12.39 -15.66 22.62
N ALA A 15 13.08 -16.28 21.67
CA ALA A 15 13.61 -15.57 20.52
C ALA A 15 12.38 -15.06 19.76
N LEU A 16 11.91 -13.87 20.13
CA LEU A 16 10.99 -13.11 19.32
C LEU A 16 11.70 -12.97 17.98
N ALA A 17 11.27 -13.75 17.00
CA ALA A 17 11.65 -13.61 15.61
C ALA A 17 11.09 -12.26 15.15
N THR A 18 11.73 -11.17 15.54
CA THR A 18 11.58 -9.89 14.88
C THR A 18 12.31 -10.04 13.56
N SER A 19 11.66 -10.69 12.59
CA SER A 19 12.05 -10.57 11.20
C SER A 19 12.31 -9.08 10.96
N PRO A 20 13.52 -8.68 10.54
CA PRO A 20 13.77 -7.28 10.27
C PRO A 20 12.68 -6.81 9.30
N PRO A 21 12.05 -5.66 9.55
CA PRO A 21 11.01 -5.14 8.66
C PRO A 21 11.57 -5.17 7.25
N HIS A 22 10.79 -5.72 6.30
CA HIS A 22 11.22 -5.77 4.92
C HIS A 22 11.67 -4.37 4.49
N PRO A 23 12.86 -4.24 3.86
CA PRO A 23 13.34 -2.94 3.42
C PRO A 23 12.26 -2.28 2.55
N CYS A 24 12.06 -0.98 2.68
CA CYS A 24 11.04 -0.27 1.92
C CYS A 24 11.25 -0.48 0.41
N GLN A 25 10.31 -1.17 -0.25
CA GLN A 25 10.30 -1.32 -1.70
C GLN A 25 9.20 -0.45 -2.30
N CYS A 26 9.58 0.33 -3.31
CA CYS A 26 8.70 1.19 -4.07
C CYS A 26 8.48 0.65 -5.48
N TRP A 27 7.44 1.12 -6.14
CA TRP A 27 7.18 0.82 -7.55
C TRP A 27 8.31 1.37 -8.44
N PRO A 28 8.41 0.92 -9.71
CA PRO A 28 9.34 1.49 -10.67
C PRO A 28 9.17 3.01 -10.78
N ASP A 29 10.29 3.75 -10.71
CA ASP A 29 10.36 5.22 -10.75
C ASP A 29 9.78 5.95 -9.51
N TRP A 30 9.54 5.24 -8.41
CA TRP A 30 9.19 5.82 -7.11
C TRP A 30 10.37 5.74 -6.16
N THR A 31 10.53 6.77 -5.33
CA THR A 31 11.67 6.88 -4.41
C THR A 31 11.21 6.71 -2.97
N PRO A 32 11.88 5.88 -2.16
CA PRO A 32 11.62 5.84 -0.73
C PRO A 32 12.08 7.15 -0.08
N VAL A 33 11.21 7.80 0.68
CA VAL A 33 11.50 9.03 1.44
C VAL A 33 11.17 8.80 2.92
N GLN A 34 11.94 9.44 3.80
CA GLN A 34 11.70 9.38 5.25
C GLN A 34 10.39 10.12 5.59
N ASP A 35 9.53 9.47 6.37
CA ASP A 35 8.27 10.04 6.88
C ASP A 35 8.08 9.63 8.35
N GLY A 36 8.35 10.57 9.27
CA GLY A 36 8.41 10.29 10.71
C GLY A 36 9.50 9.27 11.05
N ASP A 37 9.13 8.21 11.78
CA ASP A 37 10.02 7.08 12.12
C ASP A 37 10.12 6.03 11.00
N GLY A 38 9.39 6.20 9.91
CA GLY A 38 9.26 5.24 8.80
C GLY A 38 9.72 5.77 7.45
N HIS A 39 9.45 4.98 6.41
CA HIS A 39 9.61 5.39 5.02
C HIS A 39 8.27 5.23 4.28
N ILE A 40 8.08 6.06 3.25
CA ILE A 40 7.00 5.96 2.28
C ILE A 40 7.59 6.04 0.86
N CYS A 41 6.81 5.67 -0.14
CA CYS A 41 7.18 5.83 -1.55
C CYS A 41 6.58 7.13 -2.09
N GLU A 42 7.42 7.99 -2.68
CA GLU A 42 7.03 9.27 -3.25
C GLU A 42 7.38 9.36 -4.75
N LYS A 43 6.49 9.98 -5.52
CA LYS A 43 6.70 10.39 -6.92
C LYS A 43 5.90 11.66 -7.21
N GLY A 44 6.61 12.77 -7.42
CA GLY A 44 5.96 14.07 -7.57
C GLY A 44 5.27 14.48 -6.26
N ASP A 45 3.98 14.75 -6.33
CA ASP A 45 3.11 15.11 -5.21
C ASP A 45 2.42 13.89 -4.55
N LYS A 46 2.67 12.68 -5.05
CA LYS A 46 1.97 11.46 -4.62
C LYS A 46 2.77 10.64 -3.63
N ARG A 47 2.05 10.01 -2.70
CA ARG A 47 2.62 9.23 -1.60
C ARG A 47 1.87 7.92 -1.40
N PHE A 48 2.61 6.82 -1.33
CA PHE A 48 2.10 5.47 -1.05
C PHE A 48 2.91 4.79 0.06
N GLN A 49 2.33 3.82 0.73
CA GLN A 49 3.04 3.00 1.70
C GLN A 49 4.07 2.12 0.98
N CYS A 50 5.17 1.81 1.65
CA CYS A 50 6.14 0.84 1.13
C CYS A 50 5.50 -0.55 0.96
N ASN A 51 6.03 -1.33 0.03
CA ASN A 51 5.66 -2.74 -0.18
C ASN A 51 4.18 -2.97 -0.56
N VAL A 52 3.52 -1.94 -1.08
CA VAL A 52 2.20 -2.05 -1.73
C VAL A 52 2.41 -2.60 -3.14
N ASP A 53 1.56 -3.54 -3.57
CA ASP A 53 1.60 -4.06 -4.94
C ASP A 53 1.26 -2.94 -5.93
N VAL A 54 1.84 -2.99 -7.13
CA VAL A 54 1.50 -2.04 -8.20
C VAL A 54 -0.01 -2.15 -8.50
N PRO A 55 -0.77 -1.05 -8.47
CA PRO A 55 -2.20 -1.09 -8.78
C PRO A 55 -2.42 -1.41 -10.26
N PRO A 56 -3.62 -1.91 -10.62
CA PRO A 56 -4.01 -1.99 -12.02
C PRO A 56 -3.94 -0.62 -12.71
N THR A 57 -3.89 -0.61 -14.04
CA THR A 57 -3.95 0.64 -14.80
C THR A 57 -5.30 1.32 -14.59
N CYS A 58 -5.28 2.57 -14.14
CA CYS A 58 -6.49 3.37 -14.05
C CYS A 58 -6.88 3.90 -15.44
N ILE A 59 -8.10 3.61 -15.86
CA ILE A 59 -8.70 4.12 -17.09
C ILE A 59 -9.89 4.98 -16.71
N CYS A 60 -9.86 6.23 -17.16
CA CYS A 60 -10.92 7.22 -16.95
C CYS A 60 -11.61 7.54 -18.27
N LYS A 61 -12.83 8.08 -18.21
CA LYS A 61 -13.52 8.60 -19.40
C LYS A 61 -13.53 10.12 -19.38
N GLU A 62 -13.07 10.72 -20.47
CA GLU A 62 -13.15 12.15 -20.72
C GLU A 62 -13.97 12.37 -22.00
N ASN A 63 -15.16 12.95 -21.87
CA ASN A 63 -16.08 13.16 -23.01
C ASN A 63 -16.35 11.85 -23.77
N GLY A 64 -16.52 10.74 -23.04
CA GLY A 64 -16.77 9.42 -23.61
C GLY A 64 -15.56 8.71 -24.22
N LYS A 65 -14.35 9.29 -24.17
CA LYS A 65 -13.10 8.66 -24.63
C LYS A 65 -12.31 8.12 -23.45
N ASP A 66 -11.68 6.95 -23.64
CA ASP A 66 -10.84 6.35 -22.61
C ASP A 66 -9.48 7.08 -22.54
N VAL A 67 -9.10 7.45 -21.33
CA VAL A 67 -7.84 8.10 -20.99
C VAL A 67 -7.11 7.21 -20.00
N VAL A 68 -5.95 6.71 -20.43
CA VAL A 68 -5.06 5.91 -19.58
C VAL A 68 -4.25 6.83 -18.70
N LEU A 69 -4.32 6.61 -17.40
CA LEU A 69 -3.63 7.45 -16.44
C LEU A 69 -2.23 6.96 -16.10
N PRO A 70 -1.33 7.87 -15.66
CA PRO A 70 0.00 7.50 -15.20
C PRO A 70 -0.02 6.57 -13.98
N SER A 71 1.09 5.84 -13.78
CA SER A 71 1.30 5.00 -12.59
C SER A 71 1.10 5.80 -11.29
N GLY A 72 0.35 5.22 -10.36
CA GLY A 72 -0.03 5.80 -9.07
C GLY A 72 -1.25 6.70 -9.10
N GLU A 73 -1.90 6.88 -10.26
CA GLU A 73 -3.30 7.27 -10.27
C GLU A 73 -4.17 6.05 -9.96
N ILE A 74 -4.99 6.18 -8.92
CA ILE A 74 -5.91 5.14 -8.46
C ILE A 74 -7.38 5.57 -8.52
N ASN A 75 -7.63 6.76 -9.07
CA ASN A 75 -8.96 7.32 -9.30
C ASN A 75 -8.88 8.40 -10.40
N CYS A 76 -10.04 8.88 -10.82
CA CYS A 76 -10.23 9.89 -11.87
C CYS A 76 -10.52 11.28 -11.29
N VAL A 77 -10.09 11.58 -10.06
CA VAL A 77 -10.40 12.86 -9.41
C VAL A 77 -9.34 13.90 -9.74
N GLN A 78 -9.75 14.96 -10.46
CA GLN A 78 -9.00 16.22 -10.67
C GLN A 78 -7.49 16.08 -10.90
N ILE A 79 -7.11 15.19 -11.81
CA ILE A 79 -5.73 15.12 -12.28
C ILE A 79 -5.51 16.32 -13.22
N ASP A 80 -4.59 17.20 -12.85
CA ASP A 80 -4.23 18.41 -13.62
C ASP A 80 -5.44 19.27 -14.03
N HIS A 81 -6.41 19.47 -13.13
CA HIS A 81 -7.66 20.20 -13.37
C HIS A 81 -8.60 19.59 -14.42
N THR A 82 -8.32 18.37 -14.89
CA THR A 82 -9.17 17.66 -15.84
C THR A 82 -10.42 17.13 -15.14
N LYS A 83 -11.59 17.39 -15.74
CA LYS A 83 -12.87 16.86 -15.25
C LYS A 83 -13.23 15.61 -16.03
N TYR A 84 -13.10 14.46 -15.39
CA TYR A 84 -13.52 13.18 -15.94
C TYR A 84 -15.01 12.93 -15.72
N ASP A 85 -15.58 12.02 -16.52
CA ASP A 85 -17.01 11.66 -16.51
C ASP A 85 -17.40 10.94 -15.20
N LYS A 86 -16.44 10.32 -14.51
CA LYS A 86 -16.59 9.61 -13.23
C LYS A 86 -15.41 9.93 -12.31
N ARG A 87 -15.59 9.69 -11.00
CA ARG A 87 -14.54 9.85 -9.98
C ARG A 87 -13.63 8.64 -9.87
N ASP A 88 -14.13 7.44 -10.15
CA ASP A 88 -13.37 6.20 -10.02
C ASP A 88 -12.85 5.70 -11.36
N CYS A 89 -11.74 4.96 -11.32
CA CYS A 89 -11.28 4.16 -12.44
C CYS A 89 -12.38 3.18 -12.88
N GLU A 90 -12.29 2.68 -14.11
CA GLU A 90 -13.12 1.55 -14.53
C GLU A 90 -12.99 0.39 -13.52
N THR A 91 -14.13 -0.01 -12.93
CA THR A 91 -14.16 -1.08 -11.94
C THR A 91 -13.96 -2.42 -12.63
N THR A 92 -12.78 -2.99 -12.45
CA THR A 92 -12.44 -4.34 -12.94
C THR A 92 -12.25 -5.31 -11.77
N PRO A 93 -12.29 -6.63 -12.00
CA PRO A 93 -11.97 -7.62 -10.97
C PRO A 93 -10.59 -7.42 -10.34
N GLU A 94 -9.61 -6.93 -11.12
CA GLU A 94 -8.27 -6.62 -10.64
C GLU A 94 -8.28 -5.45 -9.65
N TRP A 95 -9.08 -4.41 -9.92
CA TRP A 95 -9.25 -3.28 -9.00
C TRP A 95 -9.92 -3.70 -7.70
N GLU A 96 -10.98 -4.51 -7.76
CA GLU A 96 -11.64 -5.03 -6.55
C GLU A 96 -10.69 -5.92 -5.73
N ALA A 97 -9.89 -6.77 -6.37
CA ALA A 97 -8.88 -7.57 -5.68
C ALA A 97 -7.82 -6.70 -5.00
N TRP A 98 -7.35 -5.65 -5.69
CA TRP A 98 -6.35 -4.73 -5.15
C TRP A 98 -6.90 -3.92 -3.97
N PHE A 99 -8.10 -3.34 -4.09
CA PHE A 99 -8.74 -2.63 -2.98
C PHE A 99 -9.11 -3.55 -1.81
N SER A 100 -9.42 -4.83 -2.07
CA SER A 100 -9.61 -5.80 -0.99
C SER A 100 -8.32 -6.02 -0.19
N LYS A 101 -7.14 -5.93 -0.83
CA LYS A 101 -5.83 -6.04 -0.17
C LYS A 101 -5.43 -4.72 0.51
N TYR A 102 -5.77 -3.58 -0.09
CA TYR A 102 -5.40 -2.25 0.36
C TYR A 102 -6.62 -1.30 0.52
N PRO A 103 -7.50 -1.56 1.50
CA PRO A 103 -8.79 -0.88 1.62
C PRO A 103 -8.71 0.61 1.96
N ASN A 104 -7.57 1.06 2.48
CA ASN A 104 -7.30 2.47 2.81
C ASN A 104 -7.13 3.38 1.57
N TYR A 105 -6.98 2.79 0.38
CA TYR A 105 -6.85 3.53 -0.88
C TYR A 105 -8.17 3.67 -1.65
N ARG A 106 -9.23 2.98 -1.21
CA ARG A 106 -10.55 3.09 -1.85
C ARG A 106 -11.16 4.44 -1.51
N LEU A 107 -11.66 5.16 -2.51
CA LEU A 107 -12.51 6.32 -2.27
C LEU A 107 -13.85 5.83 -1.72
N TYR A 108 -14.27 6.35 -0.57
CA TYR A 108 -15.62 6.19 -0.05
C TYR A 108 -16.34 7.53 -0.26
N ASP A 109 -17.57 7.48 -0.78
CA ASP A 109 -18.46 8.64 -0.89
C ASP A 109 -18.99 9.10 0.48
#